data_AF-A0A1F6CHN1-F1
#
_entry.id   AF-A0A1F6CHN1-F1
#
_cell.length_a   1.000
_cell.length_b   1.000
_cell.length_c   1.000
_cell.angle_alpha   90.00
_cell.angle_beta   90.00
_cell.angle_gamma   90.00
#
_symmetry.space_group_name_H-M   'P 1'
#
loop_
_entity.id
_entity.type
_entity.pdbx_description
1 polymer ?
#
loop_
_entity_poly.entity_id
_entity_poly.type
_entity_poly.pdbx_seq_one_letter_code
_entity_poly.pdbx_strand_id
1 'polypeptide(L)'
;MYILLDGQLVVRSRDGMPLATIDPIVTVGEMGIITGHPRSATVIAVKTSNTLVLHKMKFDLLLKRSPEAGLTIFRNLIGTLTDRISENNKQVASYQRQLESLKQQFGVTDTPVAPGPEEGTRVPPPPGKPEGDGAAVSENGSAGQEGAAAQRAQA
;
A
#
# COMPACT_ATOMS: atom_id res chain seq x y z
N MET A 1 2.14 -6.28 16.92
CA MET A 1 1.27 -5.19 17.38
C MET A 1 2.06 -4.38 18.37
N TYR A 2 1.81 -3.07 18.39
CA TYR A 2 2.43 -2.15 19.33
C TYR A 2 1.35 -1.43 20.11
N ILE A 3 1.63 -1.07 21.36
CA ILE A 3 0.81 -0.18 22.16
C ILE A 3 1.65 1.05 22.44
N LEU A 4 1.18 2.23 22.04
CA LEU A 4 1.85 3.48 22.36
C LEU A 4 1.63 3.78 23.85
N LEU A 5 2.70 3.91 24.62
CA LEU A 5 2.64 4.22 26.05
C LEU A 5 2.83 5.72 26.30
N ASP A 6 3.70 6.36 25.52
CA ASP A 6 4.02 7.77 25.59
C ASP A 6 4.57 8.24 24.23
N GLY A 7 4.46 9.53 23.94
CA GLY A 7 4.87 10.14 22.67
C GLY A 7 3.72 10.33 21.69
N GLN A 8 4.03 10.30 20.39
CA GLN A 8 3.04 10.51 19.33
C GLN A 8 3.47 9.86 18.03
N LEU A 9 2.53 9.18 17.38
CA LEU A 9 2.73 8.53 16.09
C LEU A 9 1.81 9.14 15.04
N VAL A 10 2.20 9.01 13.77
CA VAL A 10 1.36 9.33 12.61
C VAL A 10 1.30 8.12 11.69
N VAL A 11 0.09 7.78 11.26
CA VAL A 11 -0.18 6.78 10.24
C VAL A 11 -0.11 7.47 8.88
N ARG A 12 0.66 6.92 7.95
CA ARG A 12 0.76 7.39 6.56
C ARG A 12 0.34 6.31 5.59
N SER A 13 -0.36 6.72 4.52
CA SER A 13 -0.67 5.85 3.40
C SER A 13 0.60 5.39 2.69
N ARG A 14 0.45 4.44 1.75
CA ARG A 14 1.55 4.00 0.89
C ARG A 14 2.16 5.16 0.08
N ASP A 15 1.34 6.16 -0.26
CA ASP A 15 1.73 7.35 -1.03
C ASP A 15 2.25 8.48 -0.12
N GLY A 16 2.41 8.22 1.19
CA GLY A 16 3.02 9.15 2.15
C GLY A 16 2.07 10.18 2.76
N MET A 17 0.78 10.18 2.40
CA MET A 17 -0.23 11.09 2.95
C MET A 17 -0.53 10.74 4.42
N PRO A 18 -0.56 11.71 5.35
CA PRO A 18 -0.97 11.46 6.73
C PRO A 18 -2.46 11.09 6.79
N LEU A 19 -2.76 9.94 7.38
CA LEU A 19 -4.12 9.42 7.52
C LEU A 19 -4.68 9.70 8.92
N ALA A 20 -3.86 9.55 9.96
CA ALA A 20 -4.28 9.74 11.34
C ALA A 20 -3.08 10.04 12.24
N THR A 21 -3.33 10.81 13.31
CA THR A 21 -2.42 10.93 14.46
C THR A 21 -2.85 9.95 15.54
N ILE A 22 -1.88 9.39 16.24
CA ILE A 22 -2.10 8.40 17.30
C ILE A 22 -1.48 8.94 18.58
N ASP A 23 -2.35 9.10 19.57
CA ASP A 23 -2.01 9.50 20.93
C ASP A 23 -1.82 8.28 21.85
N PRO A 24 -1.19 8.44 23.02
CA PRO A 24 -0.89 7.34 23.92
C PRO A 24 -2.10 6.49 24.34
N ILE A 25 -1.82 5.26 24.79
CA ILE A 25 -2.78 4.23 25.21
C ILE A 25 -3.57 3.66 24.02
N VAL A 26 -3.01 3.76 22.82
CA VAL A 26 -3.63 3.29 21.58
C VAL A 26 -2.78 2.20 20.92
N THR A 27 -3.42 1.17 20.38
CA THR A 27 -2.76 0.02 19.72
C THR A 27 -2.57 0.23 18.22
N VAL A 28 -1.46 -0.23 17.63
CA VAL A 28 -1.21 -0.19 16.18
C VAL A 28 -0.69 -1.50 15.63
N GLY A 29 -0.99 -1.75 14.35
CA GLY A 29 -0.60 -2.99 13.67
C GLY A 29 -1.36 -4.21 14.19
N GLU A 30 -2.53 -3.99 14.77
CA GLU A 30 -3.48 -5.02 15.19
C GLU A 30 -3.98 -5.82 14.00
N MET A 31 -4.31 -5.13 12.89
CA MET A 31 -4.83 -5.74 11.67
C MET A 31 -3.88 -6.81 11.13
N GLY A 32 -2.57 -6.54 11.09
CA GLY A 32 -1.58 -7.50 10.59
C GLY A 32 -1.42 -8.73 11.48
N ILE A 33 -1.59 -8.60 12.81
CA ILE A 33 -1.56 -9.75 13.72
C ILE A 33 -2.83 -10.59 13.62
N ILE A 34 -4.00 -9.94 13.55
CA ILE A 34 -5.31 -10.58 13.61
C ILE A 34 -5.69 -11.20 12.26
N THR A 35 -5.53 -10.44 11.19
CA THR A 35 -6.05 -10.83 9.86
C THR A 35 -5.00 -11.53 8.99
N GLY A 36 -3.72 -11.48 9.36
CA GLY A 36 -2.61 -12.00 8.54
C GLY A 36 -2.34 -11.23 7.24
N HIS A 37 -3.08 -10.16 6.96
CA HIS A 37 -2.88 -9.35 5.75
C HIS A 37 -1.61 -8.48 5.85
N PRO A 38 -1.01 -8.10 4.70
CA PRO A 38 0.09 -7.13 4.66
C PRO A 38 -0.28 -5.82 5.35
N ARG A 39 0.73 -5.07 5.82
CA ARG A 39 0.49 -3.78 6.48
C ARG A 39 -0.23 -2.82 5.52
N SER A 40 -1.36 -2.27 5.97
CA SER A 40 -2.19 -1.33 5.20
C SER A 40 -1.61 0.09 5.15
N ALA A 41 -0.76 0.44 6.10
CA ALA A 41 -0.18 1.78 6.24
C ALA A 41 1.17 1.72 6.98
N THR A 42 1.94 2.80 6.87
CA THR A 42 3.20 2.98 7.61
C THR A 42 2.94 3.83 8.84
N VAL A 43 3.48 3.42 9.99
CA VAL A 43 3.39 4.19 11.23
C VAL A 43 4.75 4.79 11.53
N ILE A 44 4.81 6.10 11.78
CA ILE A 44 6.03 6.86 12.00
C ILE A 44 5.92 7.58 13.33
N ALA A 45 6.96 7.52 14.16
CA ALA A 45 7.05 8.33 15.37
C ALA A 45 7.39 9.78 14.99
N VAL A 46 6.55 10.73 15.43
CA VAL A 46 6.77 12.17 15.22
C VAL A 46 7.31 12.86 16.47
N LYS A 47 7.30 12.15 17.61
CA LYS A 47 7.95 12.51 18.87
C LYS A 47 8.69 11.28 19.42
N THR A 48 9.63 11.49 20.34
CA THR A 48 10.18 10.39 21.16
C THR A 48 9.01 9.60 21.74
N SER A 49 8.97 8.30 21.46
CA SER A 49 7.80 7.48 21.75
C SER A 49 8.21 6.16 22.39
N ASN A 50 7.53 5.82 23.48
CA ASN A 50 7.69 4.54 24.15
C ASN A 50 6.56 3.61 23.73
N THR A 51 6.91 2.40 23.30
CA THR A 51 5.91 1.42 22.84
C THR A 51 6.10 0.07 23.52
N LEU A 52 5.00 -0.57 23.85
CA LEU A 52 4.98 -1.97 24.22
C LEU A 52 4.80 -2.83 22.97
N VAL A 53 5.69 -3.78 22.75
CA VAL A 53 5.63 -4.69 21.60
C VAL A 53 5.00 -6.02 22.01
N LEU A 54 3.94 -6.41 21.32
CA LEU A 54 3.39 -7.77 21.39
C LEU A 54 3.62 -8.49 20.06
N HIS A 55 4.49 -9.49 20.10
CA HIS A 55 4.78 -10.35 18.95
C HIS A 55 3.65 -11.36 18.74
N LYS A 56 3.36 -11.67 17.47
CA LYS A 56 2.32 -12.62 17.08
C LYS A 56 2.46 -13.97 17.79
N MET A 57 3.67 -14.54 17.81
CA MET A 57 3.90 -15.83 18.49
C MET A 57 3.56 -15.79 19.98
N LYS A 58 3.89 -14.71 20.69
CA LYS A 58 3.56 -14.54 22.11
C LYS A 58 2.06 -14.33 22.31
N PHE A 59 1.41 -13.58 21.41
CA PHE A 59 -0.03 -13.41 21.41
C PHE A 59 -0.75 -14.75 21.20
N ASP A 60 -0.36 -15.52 20.17
CA ASP A 60 -0.94 -16.84 19.88
C ASP A 60 -0.79 -17.81 21.06
N LEU A 61 0.36 -17.77 21.76
CA LEU A 61 0.57 -18.56 22.99
C LEU A 61 -0.31 -18.10 24.16
N LEU A 62 -0.48 -16.79 24.34
CA LEU A 62 -1.37 -16.23 25.35
C LEU A 62 -2.81 -16.71 25.14
N LEU A 63 -3.31 -16.63 23.90
CA LEU A 63 -4.65 -17.09 23.54
C LEU A 63 -4.88 -18.56 23.85
N LYS A 64 -3.85 -19.41 23.65
CA LYS A 64 -3.91 -20.85 23.98
C LYS A 64 -3.86 -21.12 25.48
N ARG A 65 -3.07 -20.35 26.23
CA ARG A 65 -2.84 -20.59 27.66
C ARG A 65 -3.93 -20.02 28.55
N SER A 66 -4.53 -18.89 28.18
CA SER A 66 -5.66 -18.28 28.88
C SER A 66 -6.68 -17.76 27.88
N PRO A 67 -7.69 -18.57 27.55
CA PRO A 67 -8.80 -18.17 26.70
C PRO A 67 -9.56 -16.96 27.24
N GLU A 68 -9.70 -16.82 28.56
CA GLU A 68 -10.39 -15.69 29.19
C GLU A 68 -9.67 -14.37 28.91
N ALA A 69 -8.35 -14.34 29.08
CA ALA A 69 -7.54 -13.15 28.75
C ALA A 69 -7.62 -12.83 27.25
N GLY A 70 -7.64 -13.86 26.41
CA GLY A 70 -7.83 -13.71 24.97
C GLY A 70 -9.15 -13.03 24.60
N LEU A 71 -10.26 -13.47 25.20
CA LEU A 71 -11.58 -12.86 25.01
C LEU A 71 -11.60 -11.38 25.41
N THR A 72 -11.00 -11.04 26.55
CA THR A 72 -10.88 -9.63 26.98
C THR A 72 -10.12 -8.80 25.97
N ILE A 73 -8.99 -9.30 25.47
CA ILE A 73 -8.17 -8.59 24.48
C ILE A 73 -8.94 -8.41 23.18
N PHE A 74 -9.58 -9.45 22.65
CA PHE A 74 -10.36 -9.34 21.43
C PHE A 74 -11.53 -8.37 21.57
N ARG A 75 -12.23 -8.38 22.71
CA ARG A 75 -13.31 -7.42 22.98
C ARG A 75 -12.80 -5.97 22.93
N ASN A 76 -11.67 -5.70 23.56
CA ASN A 76 -11.07 -4.36 23.56
C ASN A 76 -10.60 -3.94 22.16
N LEU A 77 -10.02 -4.87 21.40
CA LEU A 77 -9.58 -4.63 20.02
C LEU A 77 -10.77 -4.33 19.09
N ILE A 78 -11.85 -5.10 19.19
CA ILE A 78 -13.07 -4.88 18.40
C ILE A 78 -13.68 -3.51 18.71
N GLY A 79 -13.77 -3.13 19.99
CA GLY A 79 -14.21 -1.80 20.39
C GLY A 79 -13.36 -0.70 19.75
N THR A 80 -12.04 -0.80 19.93
CA THR A 80 -11.07 0.16 19.35
C THR A 80 -11.19 0.28 17.83
N LEU A 81 -11.35 -0.84 17.12
CA LEU A 81 -11.50 -0.85 15.66
C LEU A 81 -12.82 -0.23 15.22
N THR A 82 -13.91 -0.50 15.94
CA THR A 82 -15.24 0.04 15.64
C THR A 82 -15.26 1.55 15.80
N ASP A 83 -14.62 2.06 16.86
CA ASP A 83 -14.50 3.51 17.11
C ASP A 83 -13.73 4.19 15.97
N ARG A 84 -12.61 3.59 15.54
CA ARG A 84 -11.82 4.12 14.40
C ARG A 84 -12.57 4.11 13.08
N ILE A 85 -13.25 3.02 12.75
CA ILE A 85 -14.04 2.93 11.52
C ILE A 85 -15.13 3.99 11.53
N SER A 86 -15.82 4.14 12.67
CA SER A 86 -16.87 5.15 12.84
C SER A 86 -16.33 6.56 12.65
N GLU A 87 -15.15 6.87 13.23
CA GLU A 87 -14.53 8.19 13.11
C GLU A 87 -14.04 8.47 11.69
N ASN A 88 -13.37 7.50 11.05
CA ASN A 88 -12.94 7.62 9.66
C ASN A 88 -14.14 7.82 8.72
N ASN A 89 -15.24 7.10 8.92
CA ASN A 89 -16.45 7.25 8.12
C ASN A 89 -17.09 8.64 8.28
N LYS A 90 -17.12 9.19 9.51
CA LYS A 90 -17.57 10.57 9.73
C LYS A 90 -16.69 11.58 9.00
N GLN A 91 -15.38 11.37 9.01
CA GLN A 91 -14.43 12.25 8.34
C GLN A 91 -14.65 12.23 6.83
N VAL A 92 -14.82 11.06 6.22
CA VAL A 92 -15.18 10.91 4.79
C VAL A 92 -16.48 11.64 4.47
N ALA A 93 -17.54 11.41 5.26
CA ALA A 93 -18.83 12.07 5.07
C ALA A 93 -18.76 13.61 5.24
N SER A 94 -17.82 14.11 6.05
CA SER A 94 -17.60 15.55 6.20
C SER A 94 -16.92 16.16 4.97
N TYR A 95 -15.91 15.47 4.40
CA TYR A 95 -15.25 15.93 3.17
C TYR A 95 -16.19 15.91 1.98
N GLN A 96 -17.04 14.89 1.85
CA GLN A 96 -18.05 14.83 0.80
C GLN A 96 -19.02 16.02 0.89
N ARG A 97 -19.48 16.37 2.09
CA ARG A 97 -20.35 17.54 2.31
C ARG A 97 -19.65 18.87 2.00
N GLN A 98 -18.37 19.00 2.37
CA GLN A 98 -17.58 20.20 2.05
C GLN A 98 -17.39 20.36 0.54
N LEU A 99 -17.03 19.28 -0.17
CA LEU A 99 -16.91 19.29 -1.62
C LEU A 99 -18.23 19.68 -2.29
N GLU A 100 -19.35 19.14 -1.82
CA GLU A 100 -20.67 19.48 -2.35
C GLU A 100 -21.00 20.98 -2.16
N SER A 101 -20.74 21.53 -0.96
CA SER A 101 -20.94 22.97 -0.73
C SER A 101 -20.04 23.85 -1.59
N LEU A 102 -18.80 23.41 -1.87
CA LEU A 102 -17.86 24.15 -2.70
C LEU A 102 -18.28 24.11 -4.18
N LYS A 103 -18.71 22.94 -4.67
CA LYS A 103 -19.27 22.78 -6.02
C LYS A 103 -20.48 23.70 -6.24
N GLN A 104 -21.37 23.79 -5.25
CA GLN A 104 -22.52 24.70 -5.29
C GLN A 104 -22.10 26.18 -5.28
N GLN A 105 -21.09 26.55 -4.49
CA GLN A 105 -20.58 27.92 -4.42
C GLN A 105 -19.95 28.39 -5.75
N PHE A 106 -19.30 27.50 -6.49
CA PHE A 106 -18.62 27.81 -7.75
C PHE A 106 -19.36 27.35 -9.02
N GLY A 107 -20.60 26.86 -8.89
CA GLY A 107 -21.42 26.43 -10.02
C GLY A 107 -20.84 25.25 -10.80
N VAL A 108 -19.98 24.43 -10.19
CA VAL A 108 -19.36 23.25 -10.83
C VAL A 108 -20.32 22.08 -10.66
N THR A 109 -21.15 21.81 -11.66
CA THR A 109 -21.88 20.54 -11.76
C THR A 109 -20.91 19.42 -12.13
N ASP A 110 -21.10 18.24 -11.55
CA ASP A 110 -20.45 17.02 -12.05
C ASP A 110 -20.95 16.80 -13.49
N THR A 111 -20.24 17.34 -14.47
CA THR A 111 -20.33 16.84 -15.83
C THR A 111 -19.92 15.38 -15.73
N PRO A 112 -20.77 14.42 -16.14
CA PRO A 112 -20.35 13.04 -16.24
C PRO A 112 -19.04 13.02 -17.04
N VAL A 113 -17.99 12.42 -16.49
CA VAL A 113 -16.80 12.09 -17.29
C VAL A 113 -17.33 11.23 -18.42
N ALA A 114 -17.44 11.80 -19.61
CA ALA A 114 -17.78 11.04 -20.80
C ALA A 114 -16.77 9.88 -20.86
N PRO A 115 -17.21 8.64 -21.13
CA PRO A 115 -16.26 7.56 -21.37
C PRO A 115 -15.26 8.06 -22.40
N GLY A 116 -13.98 8.09 -22.02
CA GLY A 116 -12.92 8.50 -22.93
C GLY A 116 -12.97 7.64 -24.20
N PRO A 117 -12.53 8.15 -25.36
CA PRO A 117 -12.47 7.33 -26.56
C PRO A 117 -11.65 6.08 -26.23
N GLU A 118 -12.24 4.90 -26.44
CA GLU A 118 -11.56 3.63 -26.22
C GLU A 118 -10.20 3.68 -26.92
N GLU A 119 -9.14 3.36 -26.18
CA GLU A 119 -7.78 3.32 -26.69
C GLU A 119 -7.71 2.39 -27.91
N GLY A 120 -7.73 3.03 -29.08
CA GLY A 120 -7.07 2.60 -30.30
C GLY A 120 -7.23 1.13 -30.67
N THR A 121 -8.25 0.83 -31.46
CA THR A 121 -8.12 -0.16 -32.53
C THR A 121 -6.91 0.25 -33.38
N ARG A 122 -5.73 -0.33 -33.12
CA ARG A 122 -4.56 -0.17 -34.01
C ARG A 122 -4.98 -0.65 -35.39
N VAL A 123 -5.19 0.28 -36.31
CA VAL A 123 -5.25 -0.05 -37.74
C VAL A 123 -3.83 -0.46 -38.16
N PRO A 124 -3.60 -1.69 -38.66
CA PRO A 124 -2.28 -2.06 -39.15
C PRO A 124 -1.92 -1.23 -40.38
N PRO A 125 -0.64 -0.88 -40.59
CA PRO A 125 -0.21 -0.13 -41.76
C PRO A 125 -0.50 -0.94 -43.04
N PRO A 126 -0.83 -0.27 -44.17
CA PRO A 126 -1.18 -0.94 -45.41
C PRO A 126 0.02 -1.73 -45.97
N PRO A 127 -0.21 -2.88 -46.63
CA PRO A 127 0.86 -3.68 -47.22
C PRO A 127 1.47 -2.93 -48.41
N GLY A 128 2.75 -2.59 -48.30
CA GLY A 128 3.56 -2.13 -49.43
C GLY A 128 3.71 -3.24 -50.47
N LYS A 129 3.42 -2.93 -51.74
CA LYS A 129 3.59 -3.83 -52.89
C LYS A 129 5.04 -3.76 -53.46
N PRO A 130 5.45 -4.75 -54.28
CA PRO A 130 6.74 -5.42 -54.15
C PRO A 130 7.85 -4.92 -55.09
N GLU A 131 9.07 -5.23 -54.65
CA GLU A 131 10.29 -5.69 -55.36
C GLU A 131 10.92 -4.88 -56.51
N GLY A 132 12.24 -4.73 -56.39
CA GLY A 132 13.17 -4.44 -57.48
C GLY A 132 14.58 -4.90 -57.10
N ASP A 133 15.03 -5.96 -57.76
CA ASP A 133 16.23 -6.78 -57.58
C ASP A 133 17.60 -6.05 -57.64
N GLY A 134 18.56 -6.65 -56.91
CA GLY A 134 19.87 -7.00 -57.49
C GLY A 134 21.09 -6.15 -57.11
N ALA A 135 21.97 -6.69 -56.24
CA ALA A 135 23.34 -7.10 -56.60
C ALA A 135 24.21 -7.35 -55.34
N ALA A 136 24.78 -8.56 -55.29
CA ALA A 136 25.69 -9.10 -54.27
C ALA A 136 27.11 -8.47 -54.28
N VAL A 137 27.85 -8.61 -53.16
CA VAL A 137 29.24 -9.17 -53.00
C VAL A 137 29.54 -9.18 -51.48
N SER A 138 29.54 -10.31 -50.76
CA SER A 138 30.61 -11.30 -50.45
C SER A 138 31.71 -10.90 -49.42
N GLU A 139 31.84 -11.76 -48.38
CA GLU A 139 33.04 -12.18 -47.60
C GLU A 139 33.81 -11.13 -46.73
N ASN A 140 34.39 -11.39 -45.54
CA ASN A 140 34.88 -12.62 -44.88
C ASN A 140 35.29 -12.31 -43.39
N GLY A 141 35.43 -13.36 -42.54
CA GLY A 141 36.43 -13.41 -41.43
C GLY A 141 35.93 -13.35 -39.97
N SER A 142 35.69 -14.51 -39.32
CA SER A 142 36.53 -15.16 -38.26
C SER A 142 36.47 -14.51 -36.85
N ALA A 143 35.89 -15.12 -35.81
CA ALA A 143 36.36 -16.24 -34.97
C ALA A 143 37.13 -15.80 -33.70
N GLY A 144 36.84 -16.48 -32.57
CA GLY A 144 37.46 -16.36 -31.23
C GLY A 144 36.50 -15.75 -30.20
N GLN A 145 35.77 -16.45 -29.32
CA GLN A 145 36.02 -17.63 -28.46
C GLN A 145 37.00 -17.38 -27.29
N GLU A 146 36.46 -17.60 -26.09
CA GLU A 146 37.07 -18.06 -24.81
C GLU A 146 37.36 -17.11 -23.63
N GLY A 147 36.99 -17.62 -22.43
CA GLY A 147 37.47 -17.26 -21.08
C GLY A 147 36.42 -16.55 -20.20
N ALA A 148 35.58 -17.16 -19.35
CA ALA A 148 35.71 -18.23 -18.34
C ALA A 148 36.66 -17.92 -17.17
N ALA A 149 36.07 -17.64 -15.98
CA ALA A 149 36.50 -17.97 -14.59
C ALA A 149 35.89 -16.93 -13.61
N ALA A 150 34.98 -17.20 -12.67
CA ALA A 150 34.90 -18.19 -11.58
C ALA A 150 35.77 -17.86 -10.34
N GLN A 151 35.11 -17.91 -9.16
CA GLN A 151 35.54 -18.00 -7.73
C GLN A 151 35.30 -16.71 -6.90
N ARG A 152 34.37 -16.69 -5.91
CA ARG A 152 34.22 -17.40 -4.61
C ARG A 152 35.13 -16.90 -3.48
N ALA A 153 34.50 -16.45 -2.38
CA ALA A 153 34.79 -16.71 -0.93
C ALA A 153 34.27 -15.52 -0.10
N GLN A 154 33.20 -15.64 0.71
CA GLN A 154 33.17 -16.10 2.11
C GLN A 154 34.14 -15.40 3.06
N ALA A 155 33.58 -14.62 3.99
CA ALA A 155 33.86 -14.60 5.43
C ALA A 155 32.61 -14.09 6.15
#